data_AF-A0A955PTM5-F1
#
_entry.id   AF-A0A955PTM5-F1
#
_cell.length_a   1.000
_cell.length_b   1.000
_cell.length_c   1.000
_cell.angle_alpha   90.00
_cell.angle_beta   90.00
_cell.angle_gamma   90.00
#
_symmetry.space_group_name_H-M   'P 1'
#
loop_
_entity.id
_entity.type
_entity.pdbx_description
1 polymer ?
#
loop_
_entity_poly.entity_id
_entity_poly.type
_entity_poly.pdbx_seq_one_letter_code
_entity_poly.pdbx_strand_id
1 'polypeptide(L)'
;PSLENLEPMLLTCFFTLAGVDIDLKKLSVMGLLGGVYLACRLSGKFIGGTAGAFLGTDLPRIRQNIAMSLLPHAGLAIGLVVILQSDPRIPTEVTSTITNVVLATVVLFEIGGPPLVRQAISRAGESHKDRKRIVEFLQEEHIITPLEADDKWDAIRKLAEFMLKSHGIKDVSVEDMIESIEERERSITTAMGSGVAIPHAKISSGPEIMGAMGICKKGVDFEAPDGQPVQFIIMVATPREHQKQHLQVMAAVARIISDPMVRAKLIVAPTPAAAYEAIESDLPEYYNYFLED
;
A
#
# COMPACT_ATOMS: atom_id res chain seq x y z
N PRO A 1 -17.69 9.53 -10.61
CA PRO A 1 -18.61 8.41 -10.91
C PRO A 1 -19.18 8.37 -12.36
N SER A 2 -18.50 8.92 -13.36
CA SER A 2 -19.09 9.16 -14.70
C SER A 2 -18.48 8.37 -15.88
N LEU A 3 -17.45 7.54 -15.68
CA LEU A 3 -16.87 6.68 -16.73
C LEU A 3 -16.59 5.24 -16.30
N GLU A 4 -16.38 4.98 -15.00
CA GLU A 4 -16.13 3.62 -14.46
C GLU A 4 -17.26 2.64 -14.78
N ASN A 5 -18.52 3.09 -14.78
CA ASN A 5 -19.66 2.25 -15.13
C ASN A 5 -19.70 1.85 -16.62
N LEU A 6 -19.04 2.63 -17.49
CA LEU A 6 -18.95 2.35 -18.94
C LEU A 6 -17.72 1.51 -19.29
N GLU A 7 -16.73 1.44 -18.41
CA GLU A 7 -15.48 0.73 -18.64
C GLU A 7 -15.69 -0.76 -18.97
N PRO A 8 -16.50 -1.54 -18.24
CA PRO A 8 -16.74 -2.94 -18.59
C PRO A 8 -17.36 -3.11 -19.98
N MET A 9 -18.28 -2.20 -20.35
CA MET A 9 -18.94 -2.22 -21.66
C MET A 9 -17.95 -1.88 -22.78
N LEU A 10 -17.15 -0.84 -22.60
CA LEU A 10 -16.13 -0.41 -23.56
C LEU A 10 -15.05 -1.49 -23.75
N LEU A 11 -14.53 -2.06 -22.65
CA LEU A 11 -13.55 -3.14 -22.70
C LEU A 11 -14.12 -4.38 -23.40
N THR A 12 -15.37 -4.76 -23.10
CA THR A 12 -16.02 -5.90 -23.77
C THR A 12 -16.16 -5.68 -25.27
N CYS A 13 -16.66 -4.51 -25.69
CA CYS A 13 -16.76 -4.17 -27.12
C CYS A 13 -15.38 -4.18 -27.80
N PHE A 14 -14.38 -3.56 -27.16
CA PHE A 14 -13.03 -3.46 -27.68
C PHE A 14 -12.36 -4.82 -27.84
N PHE A 15 -12.37 -5.67 -26.82
CA PHE A 15 -11.77 -7.01 -26.90
C PHE A 15 -12.53 -7.94 -27.85
N THR A 16 -13.85 -7.76 -27.98
CA THR A 16 -14.65 -8.51 -28.97
C THR A 16 -14.26 -8.11 -30.39
N LEU A 17 -14.19 -6.81 -30.70
CA LEU A 17 -13.79 -6.32 -32.02
C LEU A 17 -12.35 -6.72 -32.36
N ALA A 18 -11.41 -6.52 -31.42
CA ALA A 18 -10.03 -6.94 -31.58
C ALA A 18 -9.90 -8.45 -31.78
N GLY A 19 -10.75 -9.25 -31.12
CA GLY A 19 -10.79 -10.70 -31.28
C GLY A 19 -11.33 -11.16 -32.65
N VAL A 20 -12.29 -10.43 -33.23
CA VAL A 20 -12.86 -10.73 -34.56
C VAL A 20 -11.82 -10.53 -35.67
N ASP A 21 -10.90 -9.58 -35.51
CA ASP A 21 -9.84 -9.31 -36.50
C ASP A 21 -8.71 -10.35 -36.48
N ILE A 22 -8.73 -11.34 -35.57
CA ILE A 22 -7.68 -12.36 -35.46
C ILE A 22 -7.87 -13.44 -36.52
N ASP A 23 -6.92 -13.51 -37.47
CA ASP A 23 -6.82 -14.61 -38.43
C ASP A 23 -5.98 -15.77 -37.85
N LEU A 24 -6.66 -16.76 -37.26
CA LEU A 24 -6.03 -17.94 -36.65
C LEU A 24 -5.18 -18.77 -37.64
N LYS A 25 -5.46 -18.71 -38.94
CA LYS A 25 -4.67 -19.43 -39.95
C LYS A 25 -3.31 -18.77 -40.12
N LYS A 26 -3.28 -17.44 -40.16
CA LYS A 26 -2.02 -16.67 -40.22
C LYS A 26 -1.18 -16.82 -38.96
N LEU A 27 -1.81 -17.06 -37.81
CA LEU A 27 -1.10 -17.26 -36.55
C LEU A 27 -0.15 -18.47 -36.58
N SER A 28 -0.55 -19.57 -37.23
CA SER A 28 0.29 -20.77 -37.36
C SER A 28 1.54 -20.56 -38.22
N VAL A 29 1.46 -19.65 -39.19
CA VAL A 29 2.56 -19.29 -40.11
C VAL A 29 3.55 -18.32 -39.42
N MET A 30 3.09 -17.59 -38.41
CA MET A 30 3.85 -16.54 -37.73
C MET A 30 4.61 -17.05 -36.49
N GLY A 31 4.66 -18.36 -36.27
CA GLY A 31 5.12 -18.98 -35.02
C GLY A 31 6.46 -18.48 -34.48
N LEU A 32 7.47 -18.31 -35.34
CA LEU A 32 8.79 -17.83 -34.90
C LEU A 32 8.77 -16.35 -34.51
N LEU A 33 8.20 -15.47 -35.36
CA LEU A 33 8.13 -14.03 -35.09
C LEU A 33 7.28 -13.75 -33.85
N GLY A 34 6.14 -14.43 -33.73
CA GLY A 34 5.26 -14.35 -32.56
C GLY A 34 5.95 -14.85 -31.29
N GLY A 35 6.69 -15.96 -31.37
CA GLY A 35 7.47 -16.50 -30.27
C GLY A 35 8.59 -15.56 -29.80
N VAL A 36 9.33 -14.96 -30.73
CA VAL A 36 10.37 -13.97 -30.43
C VAL A 36 9.74 -12.72 -29.79
N TYR A 37 8.66 -12.18 -30.36
CA TYR A 37 7.97 -11.03 -29.78
C TYR A 37 7.44 -11.32 -28.38
N LEU A 38 6.83 -12.50 -28.17
CA LEU A 38 6.36 -12.95 -26.86
C LEU A 38 7.50 -13.03 -25.85
N ALA A 39 8.64 -13.63 -26.21
CA ALA A 39 9.81 -13.75 -25.36
C ALA A 39 10.41 -12.38 -25.00
N CYS A 40 10.54 -11.48 -25.97
CA CYS A 40 11.00 -10.11 -25.74
C CYS A 40 10.05 -9.36 -24.81
N ARG A 41 8.73 -9.48 -25.02
CA ARG A 41 7.71 -8.82 -24.20
C ARG A 41 7.70 -9.34 -22.76
N LEU A 42 7.79 -10.66 -22.57
CA LEU A 42 7.93 -11.30 -21.25
C LEU A 42 9.18 -10.78 -20.54
N SER A 43 10.32 -10.84 -21.21
CA SER A 43 11.63 -10.46 -20.63
C SER A 43 11.65 -8.98 -20.26
N GLY A 44 11.17 -8.10 -21.15
CA GLY A 44 11.12 -6.66 -20.90
C GLY A 44 10.24 -6.31 -19.71
N LYS A 45 9.05 -6.91 -19.60
CA LYS A 45 8.15 -6.71 -18.45
C LYS A 45 8.72 -7.26 -17.16
N PHE A 46 9.32 -8.45 -17.21
CA PHE A 46 9.90 -9.07 -16.03
C PHE A 46 11.08 -8.24 -15.52
N ILE A 47 12.03 -7.90 -16.39
CA ILE A 47 13.19 -7.06 -16.05
C ILE A 47 12.75 -5.67 -15.57
N GLY A 48 11.84 -5.01 -16.30
CA GLY A 48 11.34 -3.69 -15.94
C GLY A 48 10.58 -3.70 -14.60
N GLY A 49 9.74 -4.72 -14.38
CA GLY A 49 9.02 -4.94 -13.13
C GLY A 49 9.97 -5.18 -11.96
N THR A 50 10.97 -6.05 -12.12
CA THR A 50 11.98 -6.31 -11.08
C THR A 50 12.86 -5.10 -10.79
N ALA A 51 13.26 -4.34 -11.82
CA ALA A 51 14.05 -3.12 -11.66
C ALA A 51 13.25 -2.03 -10.94
N GLY A 52 11.98 -1.81 -11.34
CA GLY A 52 11.08 -0.89 -10.67
C GLY A 52 10.83 -1.30 -9.22
N ALA A 53 10.66 -2.60 -8.95
CA ALA A 53 10.51 -3.14 -7.60
C ALA A 53 11.72 -2.84 -6.71
N PHE A 54 12.92 -2.98 -7.25
CA PHE A 54 14.15 -2.70 -6.52
C PHE A 54 14.29 -1.22 -6.13
N LEU A 55 13.77 -0.32 -6.97
CA LEU A 55 13.80 1.12 -6.70
C LEU A 55 12.62 1.61 -5.86
N GLY A 56 11.52 0.86 -5.83
CA GLY A 56 10.24 1.32 -5.28
C GLY A 56 9.82 0.70 -3.94
N THR A 57 10.42 -0.41 -3.50
CA THR A 57 10.08 -1.01 -2.21
C THR A 57 11.20 -1.86 -1.65
N ASP A 58 11.38 -1.82 -0.33
CA ASP A 58 12.30 -2.68 0.40
C ASP A 58 11.68 -4.03 0.81
N LEU A 59 10.37 -4.21 0.59
CA LEU A 59 9.63 -5.39 1.05
C LEU A 59 9.90 -6.62 0.15
N PRO A 60 10.55 -7.70 0.65
CA PRO A 60 10.94 -8.84 -0.19
C PRO A 60 9.75 -9.56 -0.82
N ARG A 61 8.64 -9.71 -0.08
CA ARG A 61 7.40 -10.35 -0.55
C ARG A 61 6.75 -9.60 -1.73
N ILE A 62 6.81 -8.27 -1.73
CA ILE A 62 6.29 -7.45 -2.84
C ILE A 62 7.28 -7.51 -4.00
N ARG A 63 8.57 -7.29 -3.72
CA ARG A 63 9.63 -7.24 -4.72
C ARG A 63 9.74 -8.52 -5.58
N GLN A 64 9.54 -9.68 -4.97
CA GLN A 64 9.62 -10.98 -5.67
C GLN A 64 8.38 -11.28 -6.53
N ASN A 65 7.23 -10.66 -6.23
CA ASN A 65 5.96 -11.00 -6.88
C ASN A 65 5.44 -9.94 -7.85
N ILE A 66 5.88 -8.68 -7.73
CA ILE A 66 5.35 -7.57 -8.54
C ILE A 66 5.62 -7.72 -10.05
N ALA A 67 6.75 -8.34 -10.44
CA ALA A 67 7.02 -8.57 -11.86
C ALA A 67 5.99 -9.51 -12.51
N MET A 68 5.48 -10.49 -11.75
CA MET A 68 4.47 -11.44 -12.21
C MET A 68 3.09 -10.79 -12.32
N SER A 69 2.75 -9.84 -11.44
CA SER A 69 1.47 -9.13 -11.51
C SER A 69 1.40 -8.14 -12.67
N LEU A 70 2.54 -7.69 -13.21
CA LEU A 70 2.63 -6.76 -14.34
C LEU A 70 2.64 -7.46 -15.72
N LEU A 71 2.65 -8.79 -15.75
CA LEU A 71 2.64 -9.56 -16.99
C LEU A 71 1.37 -9.32 -17.83
N PRO A 72 0.16 -9.20 -17.26
CA PRO A 72 -1.05 -8.90 -18.04
C PRO A 72 -1.14 -7.40 -18.30
N HIS A 73 -1.06 -6.99 -19.57
CA HIS A 73 -1.27 -5.60 -19.96
C HIS A 73 -1.53 -5.53 -21.47
N ALA A 74 -2.79 -5.32 -21.87
CA ALA A 74 -3.22 -5.26 -23.26
C ALA A 74 -3.31 -3.83 -23.84
N GLY A 75 -3.78 -2.86 -23.04
CA GLY A 75 -4.28 -1.58 -23.53
C GLY A 75 -3.32 -0.78 -24.41
N LEU A 76 -2.10 -0.53 -23.91
CA LEU A 76 -1.09 0.25 -24.66
C LEU A 76 -0.69 -0.41 -25.98
N ALA A 77 -0.55 -1.74 -25.99
CA ALA A 77 -0.10 -2.48 -27.16
C ALA A 77 -1.13 -2.43 -28.30
N ILE A 78 -2.41 -2.56 -27.97
CA ILE A 78 -3.49 -2.49 -28.96
C ILE A 78 -3.67 -1.04 -29.47
N GLY A 79 -3.55 -0.03 -28.59
CA GLY A 79 -3.60 1.38 -29.01
C GLY A 79 -2.52 1.73 -30.05
N LEU A 80 -1.29 1.25 -29.85
CA LEU A 80 -0.20 1.44 -30.81
C LEU A 80 -0.46 0.74 -32.16
N VAL A 81 -1.09 -0.43 -32.13
CA VAL A 81 -1.48 -1.16 -33.35
C VAL A 81 -2.52 -0.37 -34.15
N VAL A 82 -3.53 0.20 -33.49
CA VAL A 82 -4.56 1.03 -34.15
C VAL A 82 -3.94 2.26 -34.81
N ILE A 83 -3.00 2.93 -34.13
CA ILE A 83 -2.24 4.05 -34.70
C ILE A 83 -1.45 3.61 -35.93
N LEU A 84 -0.76 2.46 -35.84
CA LEU A 84 0.04 1.89 -36.93
C LEU A 84 -0.83 1.55 -38.16
N GLN A 85 -2.03 1.00 -37.95
CA GLN A 85 -3.00 0.72 -39.02
C GLN A 85 -3.55 1.99 -39.69
N SER A 86 -3.53 3.11 -38.98
CA SER A 86 -3.99 4.41 -39.47
C SER A 86 -2.92 5.18 -40.25
N ASP A 87 -1.66 4.72 -40.28
CA ASP A 87 -0.58 5.37 -41.02
C ASP A 87 -0.50 4.85 -42.47
N PRO A 88 -0.89 5.66 -43.47
CA PRO A 88 -0.90 5.24 -44.88
C PRO A 88 0.51 5.02 -45.47
N ARG A 89 1.58 5.41 -44.75
CA ARG A 89 2.97 5.21 -45.20
C ARG A 89 3.46 3.78 -44.98
N ILE A 90 2.77 3.00 -44.16
CA ILE A 90 3.18 1.64 -43.81
C ILE A 90 2.41 0.65 -44.69
N PRO A 91 3.08 -0.29 -45.38
CA PRO A 91 2.40 -1.30 -46.18
C PRO A 91 1.39 -2.10 -45.36
N THR A 92 0.21 -2.34 -45.93
CA THR A 92 -0.90 -3.08 -45.28
C THR A 92 -0.52 -4.52 -44.89
N GLU A 93 0.39 -5.13 -45.63
CA GLU A 93 0.97 -6.44 -45.31
C GLU A 93 1.79 -6.42 -44.02
N VAL A 94 2.54 -5.34 -43.79
CA VAL A 94 3.35 -5.15 -42.58
C VAL A 94 2.46 -4.83 -41.38
N THR A 95 1.49 -3.92 -41.54
CA THR A 95 0.57 -3.56 -40.45
C THR A 95 -0.26 -4.77 -40.01
N SER A 96 -0.82 -5.54 -40.95
CA SER A 96 -1.58 -6.76 -40.63
C SER A 96 -0.72 -7.82 -39.95
N THR A 97 0.54 -7.97 -40.34
CA THR A 97 1.49 -8.87 -39.66
C THR A 97 1.72 -8.44 -38.21
N ILE A 98 2.02 -7.16 -37.97
CA ILE A 98 2.25 -6.63 -36.63
C ILE A 98 0.98 -6.75 -35.77
N THR A 99 -0.18 -6.37 -36.30
CA THR A 99 -1.47 -6.50 -35.62
C THR A 99 -1.70 -7.94 -35.15
N ASN A 100 -1.54 -8.92 -36.03
CA ASN A 100 -1.78 -10.32 -35.71
C ASN A 100 -0.81 -10.84 -34.63
N VAL A 101 0.48 -10.47 -34.68
CA VAL A 101 1.46 -10.83 -33.63
C VAL A 101 1.05 -10.22 -32.29
N VAL A 102 0.75 -8.93 -32.27
CA VAL A 102 0.44 -8.21 -31.04
C VAL A 102 -0.86 -8.72 -30.42
N LEU A 103 -1.93 -8.84 -31.20
CA LEU A 103 -3.22 -9.34 -30.72
C LEU A 103 -3.13 -10.77 -30.21
N ALA A 104 -2.47 -11.67 -30.93
CA ALA A 104 -2.36 -13.06 -30.49
C ALA A 104 -1.57 -13.20 -29.19
N THR A 105 -0.48 -12.45 -29.02
CA THR A 105 0.24 -12.44 -27.73
C THR A 105 -0.57 -11.79 -26.61
N VAL A 106 -1.35 -10.74 -26.89
CA VAL A 106 -2.28 -10.17 -25.91
C VAL A 106 -3.28 -11.22 -25.43
N VAL A 107 -3.94 -11.95 -26.34
CA VAL A 107 -4.89 -13.01 -25.97
C VAL A 107 -4.26 -14.05 -25.05
N LEU A 108 -3.03 -14.49 -25.34
CA LEU A 108 -2.31 -15.42 -24.46
C LEU A 108 -2.11 -14.85 -23.05
N PHE A 109 -1.77 -13.56 -22.94
CA PHE A 109 -1.61 -12.90 -21.65
C PHE A 109 -2.92 -12.62 -20.92
N GLU A 110 -4.02 -12.36 -21.62
CA GLU A 110 -5.32 -12.14 -20.98
C GLU A 110 -5.92 -13.46 -20.48
N ILE A 111 -5.62 -14.60 -21.12
CA ILE A 111 -6.01 -15.94 -20.64
C ILE A 111 -5.14 -16.37 -19.46
N GLY A 112 -3.81 -16.27 -19.60
CA GLY A 112 -2.87 -16.70 -18.56
C GLY A 112 -2.68 -15.69 -17.42
N GLY A 113 -3.07 -14.44 -17.65
CA GLY A 113 -2.76 -13.31 -16.78
C GLY A 113 -3.50 -13.31 -15.45
N PRO A 114 -4.84 -13.43 -15.43
CA PRO A 114 -5.60 -13.40 -14.18
C PRO A 114 -5.15 -14.48 -13.18
N PRO A 115 -4.89 -15.75 -13.59
CA PRO A 115 -4.30 -16.74 -12.68
C PRO A 115 -2.93 -16.34 -12.13
N LEU A 116 -2.04 -15.79 -12.97
CA LEU A 116 -0.69 -15.35 -12.55
C LEU A 116 -0.75 -14.16 -11.60
N VAL A 117 -1.59 -13.17 -11.87
CA VAL A 117 -1.83 -12.02 -10.99
C VAL A 117 -2.38 -12.49 -9.64
N ARG A 118 -3.39 -13.36 -9.66
CA ARG A 118 -3.94 -13.93 -8.43
C ARG A 118 -2.87 -14.64 -7.61
N GLN A 119 -2.02 -15.44 -8.25
CA GLN A 119 -0.91 -16.12 -7.58
C GLN A 119 0.12 -15.12 -7.02
N ALA A 120 0.46 -14.08 -7.78
CA ALA A 120 1.40 -13.05 -7.37
C ALA A 120 0.90 -12.27 -6.14
N ILE A 121 -0.37 -11.83 -6.17
CA ILE A 121 -1.03 -11.12 -5.06
C ILE A 121 -1.10 -12.02 -3.82
N SER A 122 -1.49 -13.28 -3.98
CA SER A 122 -1.56 -14.23 -2.88
C SER A 122 -0.18 -14.51 -2.26
N ARG A 123 0.87 -14.69 -3.07
CA ARG A 123 2.25 -14.86 -2.60
C ARG A 123 2.84 -13.60 -1.95
N ALA A 124 2.40 -12.42 -2.38
CA ALA A 124 2.74 -11.16 -1.74
C ALA A 124 2.03 -10.99 -0.38
N GLY A 125 1.03 -11.82 -0.08
CA GLY A 125 0.18 -11.67 1.10
C GLY A 125 -0.79 -10.50 0.97
N GLU A 126 -1.08 -10.05 -0.26
CA GLU A 126 -1.95 -8.89 -0.55
C GLU A 126 -3.39 -9.29 -0.92
N SER A 127 -3.72 -10.58 -0.90
CA SER A 127 -5.08 -11.05 -1.15
C SER A 127 -6.00 -10.69 0.02
N HIS A 128 -7.24 -10.28 -0.27
CA HIS A 128 -8.28 -9.99 0.73
C HIS A 128 -8.01 -8.79 1.66
N LYS A 129 -7.10 -7.90 1.26
CA LYS A 129 -6.81 -6.62 1.94
C LYS A 129 -7.61 -5.42 1.40
N ASP A 130 -8.65 -5.67 0.62
CA ASP A 130 -9.54 -4.68 -0.02
C ASP A 130 -10.50 -3.95 0.95
N ARG A 131 -10.29 -4.11 2.26
CA ARG A 131 -11.15 -3.55 3.31
C ARG A 131 -10.37 -2.59 4.20
N LYS A 132 -11.00 -1.47 4.58
CA LYS A 132 -10.40 -0.45 5.45
C LYS A 132 -9.95 -1.01 6.79
N ARG A 133 -8.66 -1.29 6.96
CA ARG A 133 -8.15 -1.85 8.23
C ARG A 133 -7.99 -0.75 9.27
N ILE A 134 -8.12 -1.14 10.54
CA ILE A 134 -7.92 -0.23 11.69
C ILE A 134 -6.59 0.52 11.59
N VAL A 135 -5.53 -0.14 11.14
CA VAL A 135 -4.17 0.43 11.03
C VAL A 135 -3.93 1.23 9.74
N GLU A 136 -4.94 1.51 8.92
CA GLU A 136 -4.71 2.28 7.69
C GLU A 136 -4.13 3.66 7.94
N PHE A 137 -4.35 4.23 9.13
CA PHE A 137 -3.74 5.50 9.51
C PHE A 137 -2.26 5.37 9.92
N LEU A 138 -1.71 4.16 10.05
CA LEU A 138 -0.30 3.86 10.35
C LEU A 138 0.40 3.26 9.12
N GLN A 139 0.30 3.93 7.96
CA GLN A 139 1.11 3.59 6.79
C GLN A 139 2.60 3.78 7.08
N GLU A 140 3.45 3.19 6.23
CA GLU A 140 4.91 3.34 6.26
C GLU A 140 5.36 4.81 6.42
N GLU A 141 4.74 5.73 5.68
CA GLU A 141 5.04 7.17 5.71
C GLU A 141 4.68 7.86 7.04
N HIS A 142 3.92 7.18 7.90
CA HIS A 142 3.56 7.61 9.26
C HIS A 142 4.32 6.85 10.34
N ILE A 143 5.44 6.21 10.01
CA ILE A 143 6.32 5.53 10.98
C ILE A 143 7.71 6.18 10.98
N ILE A 144 8.22 6.49 12.18
CA ILE A 144 9.59 6.93 12.41
C ILE A 144 10.36 5.88 13.22
N THR A 145 11.42 5.33 12.62
CA THR A 145 12.32 4.35 13.27
C THR A 145 13.77 4.56 12.81
N PRO A 146 14.73 4.77 13.74
CA PRO A 146 14.52 5.02 15.17
C PRO A 146 13.91 6.41 15.43
N LEU A 147 13.09 6.52 16.46
CA LEU A 147 12.77 7.80 17.10
C LEU A 147 13.78 8.04 18.22
N GLU A 148 14.58 9.10 18.10
CA GLU A 148 15.50 9.54 19.14
C GLU A 148 14.87 10.67 19.94
N ALA A 149 14.65 10.45 21.23
CA ALA A 149 14.08 11.44 22.13
C ALA A 149 14.79 11.40 23.49
N ASP A 150 14.96 12.58 24.08
CA ASP A 150 15.63 12.75 25.37
C ASP A 150 14.69 12.42 26.54
N ASP A 151 13.41 12.81 26.42
CA ASP A 151 12.37 12.58 27.41
C ASP A 151 10.98 12.39 26.78
N LYS A 152 9.97 12.15 27.64
CA LYS A 152 8.56 11.98 27.26
C LYS A 152 8.04 13.10 26.36
N TRP A 153 8.33 14.36 26.71
CA TRP A 153 7.77 15.52 26.03
C TRP A 153 8.48 15.80 24.70
N ASP A 154 9.79 15.56 24.65
CA ASP A 154 10.55 15.59 23.40
C ASP A 154 10.05 14.52 22.42
N ALA A 155 9.77 13.30 22.90
CA ALA A 155 9.19 12.24 22.08
C ALA A 155 7.81 12.61 21.53
N ILE A 156 6.93 13.15 22.37
CA ILE A 156 5.59 13.62 21.98
C ILE A 156 5.71 14.73 20.93
N ARG A 157 6.55 15.75 21.15
CA ARG A 157 6.72 16.86 20.23
C ARG A 157 7.23 16.41 18.86
N LYS A 158 8.31 15.63 18.82
CA LYS A 158 8.86 15.10 17.56
C LYS A 158 7.84 14.28 16.78
N LEU A 159 7.05 13.47 17.49
CA LEU A 159 6.04 12.63 16.85
C LEU A 159 4.82 13.45 16.37
N ALA A 160 4.43 14.51 17.08
CA ALA A 160 3.39 15.45 16.65
C ALA A 160 3.80 16.22 15.38
N GLU A 161 5.03 16.77 15.35
CA GLU A 161 5.59 17.42 14.17
C GLU A 161 5.61 16.49 12.96
N PHE A 162 6.08 15.26 13.17
CA PHE A 162 6.12 14.24 12.14
C PHE A 162 4.72 13.83 11.64
N MET A 163 3.74 13.69 12.54
CA MET A 163 2.36 13.37 12.17
C MET A 163 1.77 14.46 11.28
N LEU A 164 1.82 15.73 11.70
CA LEU A 164 1.25 16.83 10.92
C LEU A 164 1.91 16.93 9.53
N LYS A 165 3.23 16.76 9.47
CA LYS A 165 3.99 16.78 8.22
C LYS A 165 3.62 15.62 7.30
N SER A 166 3.60 14.38 7.82
CA SER A 166 3.34 13.17 7.01
C SER A 166 1.89 13.12 6.49
N HIS A 167 0.92 13.62 7.26
CA HIS A 167 -0.48 13.75 6.83
C HIS A 167 -0.77 15.03 6.03
N GLY A 168 0.22 15.93 5.85
CA GLY A 168 0.06 17.16 5.07
C GLY A 168 -0.86 18.22 5.71
N ILE A 169 -1.03 18.20 7.03
CA ILE A 169 -1.91 19.11 7.76
C ILE A 169 -1.22 20.44 8.00
N LYS A 170 -1.89 21.54 7.64
CA LYS A 170 -1.36 22.91 7.78
C LYS A 170 -2.17 23.79 8.74
N ASP A 171 -3.41 23.42 9.00
CA ASP A 171 -4.38 24.26 9.73
C ASP A 171 -4.44 23.93 11.23
N VAL A 172 -3.59 23.01 11.70
CA VAL A 172 -3.42 22.63 13.10
C VAL A 172 -1.97 22.87 13.48
N SER A 173 -1.72 23.61 14.56
CA SER A 173 -0.36 23.84 15.05
C SER A 173 0.15 22.65 15.87
N VAL A 174 1.47 22.50 15.94
CA VAL A 174 2.11 21.49 16.79
C VAL A 174 1.77 21.77 18.25
N GLU A 175 1.72 23.05 18.63
CA GLU A 175 1.40 23.52 19.97
C GLU A 175 -0.02 23.11 20.40
N ASP A 176 -1.02 23.28 19.54
CA ASP A 176 -2.40 22.86 19.82
C ASP A 176 -2.49 21.34 20.07
N MET A 177 -1.74 20.56 19.28
CA MET A 177 -1.69 19.10 19.42
C MET A 177 -1.02 18.69 20.74
N ILE A 178 0.09 19.33 21.09
CA ILE A 178 0.81 19.07 22.34
C ILE A 178 -0.07 19.46 23.54
N GLU A 179 -0.71 20.63 23.52
CA GLU A 179 -1.60 21.07 24.61
C GLU A 179 -2.73 20.05 24.83
N SER A 180 -3.37 19.59 23.75
CA SER A 180 -4.41 18.55 23.84
C SER A 180 -3.90 17.23 24.43
N ILE A 181 -2.65 16.84 24.18
CA ILE A 181 -2.06 15.61 24.71
C ILE A 181 -1.67 15.82 26.18
N GLU A 182 -1.07 16.96 26.51
CA GLU A 182 -0.67 17.35 27.87
C GLU A 182 -1.85 17.32 28.84
N GLU A 183 -3.00 17.85 28.43
CA GLU A 183 -4.24 17.82 29.23
C GLU A 183 -4.62 16.39 29.65
N ARG A 184 -4.38 15.40 28.79
CA ARG A 184 -4.67 13.99 29.05
C ARG A 184 -3.58 13.35 29.87
N GLU A 185 -2.33 13.51 29.46
CA GLU A 185 -1.15 12.89 30.06
C GLU A 185 -0.94 13.31 31.51
N ARG A 186 -1.23 14.58 31.85
CA ARG A 186 -1.15 15.08 33.24
C ARG A 186 -2.22 14.52 34.16
N SER A 187 -3.34 14.03 33.61
CA SER A 187 -4.40 13.42 34.40
C SER A 187 -4.02 11.98 34.78
N ILE A 188 -3.59 11.20 33.78
CA ILE A 188 -3.14 9.81 33.89
C ILE A 188 -2.17 9.58 32.72
N THR A 189 -1.06 8.90 32.97
CA THR A 189 -0.12 8.48 31.91
C THR A 189 -0.84 7.72 30.79
N THR A 190 -0.49 7.99 29.54
CA THR A 190 -0.96 7.20 28.39
C THR A 190 -0.07 5.97 28.12
N ALA A 191 0.93 5.73 28.97
CA ALA A 191 1.69 4.50 28.96
C ALA A 191 0.84 3.32 29.45
N MET A 192 0.83 2.26 28.65
CA MET A 192 0.06 1.04 28.93
C MET A 192 0.88 -0.05 29.64
N GLY A 193 2.18 0.19 29.82
CA GLY A 193 3.15 -0.84 30.17
C GLY A 193 3.57 -1.67 28.95
N SER A 194 4.39 -2.70 29.19
CA SER A 194 5.00 -3.55 28.16
C SER A 194 5.74 -2.78 27.06
N GLY A 195 6.26 -1.60 27.40
CA GLY A 195 7.01 -0.73 26.49
C GLY A 195 6.14 0.07 25.50
N VAL A 196 4.84 0.24 25.75
CA VAL A 196 3.90 0.93 24.84
C VAL A 196 3.31 2.19 25.46
N ALA A 197 3.23 3.27 24.70
CA ALA A 197 2.40 4.44 25.03
C ALA A 197 1.53 4.86 23.86
N ILE A 198 0.36 5.42 24.19
CA ILE A 198 -0.64 5.84 23.22
C ILE A 198 -1.11 7.28 23.51
N PRO A 199 -0.23 8.28 23.31
CA PRO A 199 -0.62 9.67 23.45
C PRO A 199 -1.68 10.01 22.39
N HIS A 200 -2.73 10.71 22.80
CA HIS A 200 -3.85 10.98 21.91
C HIS A 200 -4.33 12.42 22.01
N ALA A 201 -4.67 13.00 20.86
CA ALA A 201 -5.06 14.40 20.72
C ALA A 201 -6.46 14.54 20.10
N LYS A 202 -7.18 15.57 20.51
CA LYS A 202 -8.38 16.05 19.82
C LYS A 202 -8.04 17.31 19.06
N ILE A 203 -8.19 17.26 17.73
CA ILE A 203 -7.83 18.37 16.83
C ILE A 203 -9.07 19.06 16.26
N SER A 204 -8.88 20.27 15.75
CA SER A 204 -9.96 21.10 15.17
C SER A 204 -10.33 20.70 13.74
N SER A 205 -9.38 20.18 12.96
CA SER A 205 -9.57 19.79 11.56
C SER A 205 -8.62 18.65 11.16
N GLY A 206 -8.92 17.94 10.07
CA GLY A 206 -8.10 16.86 9.52
C GLY A 206 -8.92 15.66 9.05
N PRO A 207 -8.25 14.60 8.56
CA PRO A 207 -8.87 13.30 8.28
C PRO A 207 -9.59 12.73 9.49
N GLU A 208 -10.56 11.83 9.23
CA GLU A 208 -11.38 11.16 10.24
C GLU A 208 -10.56 10.56 11.39
N ILE A 209 -9.41 9.95 11.08
CA ILE A 209 -8.43 9.55 12.07
C ILE A 209 -7.01 9.62 11.50
N MET A 210 -6.09 10.14 12.28
CA MET A 210 -4.66 10.16 11.98
C MET A 210 -3.89 9.45 13.07
N GLY A 211 -2.73 8.94 12.70
CA GLY A 211 -1.76 8.52 13.68
C GLY A 211 -0.36 8.43 13.12
N ALA A 212 0.57 8.22 14.03
CA ALA A 212 1.97 8.10 13.74
C ALA A 212 2.61 7.19 14.78
N MET A 213 3.58 6.38 14.36
CA MET A 213 4.31 5.50 15.25
C MET A 213 5.77 5.92 15.37
N GLY A 214 6.25 6.06 16.60
CA GLY A 214 7.67 6.18 16.92
C GLY A 214 8.23 4.92 17.54
N ILE A 215 9.40 4.47 17.06
CA ILE A 215 10.14 3.34 17.63
C ILE A 215 11.40 3.84 18.34
N CYS A 216 11.32 3.98 19.66
CA CYS A 216 12.42 4.40 20.53
C CYS A 216 13.23 3.18 20.97
N LYS A 217 14.26 2.78 20.22
CA LYS A 217 15.03 1.54 20.50
C LYS A 217 15.64 1.48 21.91
N LYS A 218 16.05 2.63 22.45
CA LYS A 218 16.62 2.74 23.81
C LYS A 218 15.55 2.78 24.92
N GLY A 219 14.29 2.99 24.55
CA GLY A 219 13.21 3.31 25.47
C GLY A 219 13.25 4.76 25.97
N VAL A 220 12.08 5.29 26.32
CA VAL A 220 11.90 6.62 26.92
C VAL A 220 11.10 6.43 28.21
N ASP A 221 11.49 7.10 29.30
CA ASP A 221 10.70 7.10 30.52
C ASP A 221 9.38 7.86 30.28
N PHE A 222 8.28 7.13 30.37
CA PHE A 222 6.92 7.61 30.15
C PHE A 222 6.06 7.48 31.41
N GLU A 223 6.71 7.24 32.57
CA GLU A 223 6.05 6.99 33.85
C GLU A 223 5.06 5.81 33.77
N ALA A 224 5.47 4.75 33.08
CA ALA A 224 4.62 3.58 32.85
C ALA A 224 4.22 2.88 34.16
N PRO A 225 3.00 2.31 34.27
CA PRO A 225 2.55 1.64 35.50
C PRO A 225 3.41 0.45 35.94
N ASP A 226 4.13 -0.17 35.01
CA ASP A 226 5.05 -1.28 35.25
C ASP A 226 6.51 -0.82 35.46
N GLY A 227 6.76 0.49 35.43
CA GLY A 227 8.07 1.11 35.55
C GLY A 227 9.02 0.83 34.38
N GLN A 228 8.55 0.22 33.29
CA GLN A 228 9.39 -0.07 32.13
C GLN A 228 9.42 1.14 31.18
N PRO A 229 10.57 1.40 30.53
CA PRO A 229 10.65 2.45 29.53
C PRO A 229 9.81 2.09 28.29
N VAL A 230 9.19 3.10 27.68
CA VAL A 230 8.38 2.96 26.47
C VAL A 230 9.26 2.93 25.23
N GLN A 231 9.13 1.87 24.44
CA GLN A 231 9.85 1.68 23.17
C GLN A 231 8.97 1.98 21.96
N PHE A 232 7.64 1.90 22.09
CA PHE A 232 6.69 2.08 21.01
C PHE A 232 5.68 3.16 21.40
N ILE A 233 5.69 4.27 20.67
CA ILE A 233 4.77 5.39 20.90
C ILE A 233 3.85 5.46 19.70
N ILE A 234 2.55 5.25 19.89
CA ILE A 234 1.55 5.41 18.82
C ILE A 234 0.72 6.63 19.13
N MET A 235 1.00 7.72 18.46
CA MET A 235 0.20 8.92 18.58
C MET A 235 -1.06 8.78 17.72
N VAL A 236 -2.21 9.15 18.26
CA VAL A 236 -3.48 9.20 17.52
C VAL A 236 -4.14 10.57 17.66
N ALA A 237 -4.50 11.17 16.54
CA ALA A 237 -5.22 12.44 16.50
C ALA A 237 -6.55 12.26 15.78
N THR A 238 -7.62 12.79 16.36
CA THR A 238 -8.98 12.65 15.81
C THR A 238 -9.71 13.99 15.89
N PRO A 239 -10.36 14.46 14.81
CA PRO A 239 -11.19 15.65 14.86
C PRO A 239 -12.33 15.48 15.87
N ARG A 240 -12.76 16.58 16.50
CA ARG A 240 -13.78 16.55 17.56
C ARG A 240 -15.11 15.90 17.16
N GLU A 241 -15.41 15.88 15.87
CA GLU A 241 -16.64 15.32 15.27
C GLU A 241 -16.65 13.78 15.24
N HIS A 242 -15.48 13.13 15.33
CA HIS A 242 -15.27 11.68 15.14
C HIS A 242 -14.99 10.90 16.44
N GLN A 243 -15.53 11.34 17.58
CA GLN A 243 -15.20 10.78 18.91
C GLN A 243 -15.48 9.29 19.09
N LYS A 244 -16.52 8.73 18.46
CA LYS A 244 -16.85 7.30 18.64
C LYS A 244 -15.77 6.39 18.04
N GLN A 245 -15.24 6.77 16.88
CA GLN A 245 -14.19 6.03 16.18
C GLN A 245 -12.86 6.07 16.93
N HIS A 246 -12.59 7.18 17.66
CA HIS A 246 -11.40 7.35 18.48
C HIS A 246 -11.17 6.20 19.47
N LEU A 247 -12.18 5.84 20.27
CA LEU A 247 -12.04 4.79 21.28
C LEU A 247 -11.85 3.40 20.68
N GLN A 248 -12.55 3.10 19.59
CA GLN A 248 -12.46 1.83 18.88
C GLN A 248 -11.05 1.62 18.31
N VAL A 249 -10.50 2.67 17.71
CA VAL A 249 -9.13 2.65 17.19
C VAL A 249 -8.12 2.46 18.33
N MET A 250 -8.29 3.16 19.45
CA MET A 250 -7.37 3.01 20.57
C MET A 250 -7.34 1.61 21.15
N ALA A 251 -8.51 1.00 21.32
CA ALA A 251 -8.62 -0.38 21.79
C ALA A 251 -7.96 -1.39 20.83
N ALA A 252 -7.97 -1.11 19.53
CA ALA A 252 -7.40 -2.01 18.54
C ALA A 252 -5.88 -1.85 18.40
N VAL A 253 -5.38 -0.61 18.36
CA VAL A 253 -3.93 -0.31 18.42
C VAL A 253 -3.29 -0.94 19.65
N ALA A 254 -3.91 -0.73 20.81
CA ALA A 254 -3.46 -1.32 22.07
C ALA A 254 -3.36 -2.85 21.98
N ARG A 255 -4.36 -3.53 21.39
CA ARG A 255 -4.36 -4.98 21.22
C ARG A 255 -3.22 -5.48 20.33
N ILE A 256 -2.99 -4.82 19.19
CA ILE A 256 -1.95 -5.23 18.22
C ILE A 256 -0.56 -5.13 18.86
N ILE A 257 -0.26 -4.01 19.51
CA ILE A 257 1.09 -3.78 20.07
C ILE A 257 1.26 -4.51 21.41
N SER A 258 0.17 -4.90 22.06
CA SER A 258 0.22 -5.81 23.21
C SER A 258 0.65 -7.24 22.84
N ASP A 259 0.70 -7.61 21.56
CA ASP A 259 1.28 -8.89 21.13
C ASP A 259 2.82 -8.90 21.26
N PRO A 260 3.41 -9.79 22.07
CA PRO A 260 4.87 -9.91 22.21
C PRO A 260 5.61 -10.20 20.90
N MET A 261 5.00 -10.94 19.96
CA MET A 261 5.61 -11.26 18.68
C MET A 261 5.71 -10.02 17.79
N VAL A 262 4.67 -9.19 17.78
CA VAL A 262 4.67 -7.90 17.06
C VAL A 262 5.75 -6.99 17.63
N ARG A 263 5.84 -6.85 18.96
CA ARG A 263 6.90 -6.03 19.60
C ARG A 263 8.30 -6.55 19.28
N ALA A 264 8.51 -7.87 19.30
CA ALA A 264 9.80 -8.47 18.97
C ALA A 264 10.22 -8.22 17.52
N LYS A 265 9.28 -8.18 16.57
CA LYS A 265 9.54 -7.79 15.17
C LYS A 265 9.81 -6.28 15.05
N LEU A 266 9.01 -5.44 15.72
CA LEU A 266 9.11 -3.98 15.66
C LEU A 266 10.44 -3.46 16.21
N ILE A 267 10.96 -4.01 17.31
CA ILE A 267 12.19 -3.50 17.94
C ILE A 267 13.42 -3.68 17.03
N VAL A 268 13.44 -4.73 16.21
CA VAL A 268 14.53 -5.02 15.26
C VAL A 268 14.28 -4.43 13.86
N ALA A 269 13.12 -3.82 13.61
CA ALA A 269 12.79 -3.25 12.31
C ALA A 269 13.79 -2.14 11.94
N PRO A 270 14.52 -2.27 10.81
CA PRO A 270 15.52 -1.31 10.39
C PRO A 270 14.93 -0.10 9.65
N THR A 271 13.72 -0.24 9.11
CA THR A 271 13.07 0.77 8.26
C THR A 271 11.58 0.91 8.60
N PRO A 272 10.96 2.06 8.27
CA PRO A 272 9.50 2.22 8.36
C PRO A 272 8.72 1.11 7.63
N ALA A 273 9.16 0.70 6.44
CA ALA A 273 8.56 -0.41 5.69
C ALA A 273 8.52 -1.71 6.50
N ALA A 274 9.65 -2.08 7.12
CA ALA A 274 9.76 -3.29 7.91
C ALA A 274 8.90 -3.22 9.19
N ALA A 275 8.79 -2.04 9.80
CA ALA A 275 7.91 -1.81 10.94
C ALA A 275 6.43 -1.93 10.56
N TYR A 276 6.04 -1.35 9.43
CA TYR A 276 4.69 -1.49 8.87
C TYR A 276 4.34 -2.96 8.60
N GLU A 277 5.25 -3.71 7.98
CA GLU A 277 5.08 -5.15 7.74
C GLU A 277 4.92 -5.96 9.05
N ALA A 278 5.66 -5.60 10.10
CA ALA A 278 5.54 -6.24 11.41
C ALA A 278 4.15 -6.07 12.02
N ILE A 279 3.56 -4.87 11.91
CA ILE A 279 2.19 -4.60 12.36
C ILE A 279 1.20 -5.35 11.46
N GLU A 280 1.41 -5.29 10.15
CA GLU A 280 0.44 -5.78 9.18
C GLU A 280 0.33 -7.31 9.13
N SER A 281 1.47 -8.01 9.20
CA SER A 281 1.55 -9.47 9.04
C SER A 281 0.81 -10.26 10.11
N ASP A 282 0.63 -9.67 11.29
CA ASP A 282 0.04 -10.34 12.45
C ASP A 282 -1.39 -9.84 12.74
N LEU A 283 -2.01 -9.04 11.86
CA LEU A 283 -3.41 -8.65 12.01
C LEU A 283 -4.33 -9.80 11.63
N PRO A 284 -5.23 -10.25 12.53
CA PRO A 284 -6.35 -11.09 12.13
C PRO A 284 -7.18 -10.38 11.06
N GLU A 285 -7.54 -11.10 9.99
CA GLU A 285 -8.40 -10.64 8.87
C GLU A 285 -9.74 -10.02 9.34
N TYR A 286 -10.13 -10.24 10.60
CA TYR A 286 -11.39 -9.82 11.20
C TYR A 286 -11.39 -8.40 11.81
N TYR A 287 -10.26 -7.69 11.90
CA TYR A 287 -10.22 -6.35 12.48
C TYR A 287 -10.62 -5.27 11.46
N ASN A 288 -11.92 -5.17 11.22
CA ASN A 288 -12.50 -4.22 10.28
C ASN A 288 -13.74 -3.55 10.90
N TYR A 289 -13.52 -2.57 11.78
CA TYR A 289 -14.62 -1.80 12.40
C TYR A 289 -15.21 -0.75 11.46
N PHE A 290 -14.53 -0.40 10.36
CA PHE A 290 -15.03 0.59 9.38
C PHE A 290 -16.20 0.08 8.51
N LEU A 291 -16.66 -1.16 8.75
CA LEU A 291 -17.86 -1.74 8.12
C LEU A 291 -18.96 -2.11 9.14
N GLU A 292 -18.88 -1.69 10.39
CA GLU A 292 -20.05 -1.76 11.29
C GLU A 292 -21.01 -0.59 11.00
N ASP A 293 -21.67 -0.67 9.84
CA ASP A 293 -23.02 -0.13 9.60
C ASP A 293 -23.95 -1.29 9.25
#